data_AF-A0A496U6A6-F1
#
_entry.id   AF-A0A496U6A6-F1
#
_cell.length_a   1.000
_cell.length_b   1.000
_cell.length_c   1.000
_cell.angle_alpha   90.00
_cell.angle_beta   90.00
_cell.angle_gamma   90.00
#
_symmetry.space_group_name_H-M   'P 1'
#
loop_
_entity.id
_entity.type
_entity.pdbx_description
1 polymer ?
#
loop_
_entity_poly.entity_id
_entity_poly.type
_entity_poly.pdbx_seq_one_letter_code
_entity_poly.pdbx_strand_id
1 'polypeptide(L)'
;MNFEELKLRAKKIEQGNYQIISRDEVATLIDHTNLKPTSTPRDIENLIEEAIRHRFKTICINPCYVRLAAQKLEGSRIEVCTVIGFPLGQNTTEIKIRETERALEDGASEFDMVLNVGKLKAGDYEYVKNEIAAIKKIVGDKILKVIIETAYLEDTEKVKATELIIEAGADFVKTSTGFGPGGATVYDVLILSAVAQGKIGVKAAGGIRSYEDALKMITAGATRIGASRSVQIVTE
;
A
#
# COMPACT_ATOMS: atom_id res chain seq x y z
N MET A 1 -22.88 -6.02 4.39
CA MET A 1 -22.35 -4.67 4.10
C MET A 1 -23.37 -3.92 3.26
N ASN A 2 -23.67 -2.66 3.58
CA ASN A 2 -24.60 -1.82 2.81
C ASN A 2 -23.81 -0.81 1.96
N PHE A 3 -23.69 -1.07 0.65
CA PHE A 3 -22.91 -0.23 -0.26
C PHE A 3 -23.48 1.19 -0.42
N GLU A 4 -24.81 1.35 -0.39
CA GLU A 4 -25.43 2.68 -0.53
C GLU A 4 -25.14 3.58 0.68
N GLU A 5 -25.09 3.00 1.88
CA GLU A 5 -24.67 3.72 3.08
C GLU A 5 -23.19 4.15 2.99
N LEU A 6 -22.31 3.28 2.48
CA LEU A 6 -20.91 3.61 2.26
C LEU A 6 -20.74 4.72 1.21
N LYS A 7 -21.53 4.72 0.13
CA LYS A 7 -21.53 5.81 -0.87
C LYS A 7 -21.95 7.13 -0.25
N LEU A 8 -23.00 7.13 0.58
CA LEU A 8 -23.45 8.34 1.28
C LEU A 8 -22.38 8.85 2.24
N ARG A 9 -21.71 7.95 2.98
CA ARG A 9 -20.60 8.32 3.86
C ARG A 9 -19.41 8.88 3.07
N ALA A 10 -19.06 8.26 1.95
CA ALA A 10 -17.99 8.75 1.07
C ALA A 10 -18.28 10.18 0.60
N LYS A 11 -19.51 10.45 0.15
CA LYS A 11 -19.93 11.80 -0.26
C LYS A 11 -19.78 12.83 0.86
N LYS A 12 -20.14 12.47 2.10
CA LYS A 12 -19.96 13.37 3.26
C LYS A 12 -18.48 13.70 3.51
N ILE A 13 -17.60 12.70 3.44
CA ILE A 13 -16.15 12.89 3.60
C ILE A 13 -15.61 13.80 2.49
N GLU A 14 -16.01 13.54 1.23
CA GLU A 14 -15.63 14.39 0.09
C GLU A 14 -16.11 15.84 0.21
N GLN A 15 -17.21 16.07 0.94
CA GLN A 15 -17.78 17.38 1.22
C GLN A 15 -17.18 18.06 2.47
N GLY A 16 -16.09 17.55 3.02
CA GLY A 16 -15.38 18.18 4.14
C GLY A 16 -15.61 17.55 5.51
N ASN A 17 -16.40 16.47 5.61
CA ASN A 17 -16.61 15.77 6.87
C ASN A 17 -15.48 14.78 7.16
N TYR A 18 -14.29 15.32 7.41
CA TYR A 18 -13.10 14.55 7.79
C TYR A 18 -12.47 15.08 9.06
N GLN A 19 -11.82 14.17 9.80
CA GLN A 19 -11.07 14.53 10.99
C GLN A 19 -9.78 15.24 10.59
N ILE A 20 -9.51 16.38 11.22
CA ILE A 20 -8.24 17.09 11.07
C ILE A 20 -7.26 16.55 12.11
N ILE A 21 -6.09 16.08 11.66
CA ILE A 21 -4.96 15.67 12.50
C ILE A 21 -3.70 16.43 12.07
N SER A 22 -2.71 16.61 12.92
CA SER A 22 -1.52 17.41 12.57
C SER A 22 -0.76 16.84 11.35
N ARG A 23 -0.03 17.71 10.63
CA ARG A 23 0.83 17.27 9.51
C ARG A 23 1.93 16.31 9.97
N ASP A 24 2.42 16.48 11.19
CA ASP A 24 3.37 15.56 11.81
C ASP A 24 2.74 14.18 12.03
N GLU A 25 1.49 14.11 12.50
CA GLU A 25 0.76 12.84 12.61
C GLU A 25 0.56 12.19 11.23
N VAL A 26 0.15 12.97 10.21
CA VAL A 26 0.02 12.47 8.84
C VAL A 26 1.36 11.92 8.33
N ALA A 27 2.48 12.60 8.59
CA ALA A 27 3.80 12.15 8.17
C ALA A 27 4.13 10.74 8.68
N THR A 28 3.77 10.41 9.93
CA THR A 28 4.01 9.07 10.51
C THR A 28 3.19 7.95 9.87
N LEU A 29 2.21 8.29 9.01
CA LEU A 29 1.39 7.35 8.24
C LEU A 29 1.81 7.26 6.77
N ILE A 30 2.82 8.01 6.34
CA ILE A 30 3.20 8.07 4.93
C ILE A 30 4.32 7.07 4.59
N ASP A 31 4.08 6.28 3.54
CA ASP A 31 5.09 5.57 2.77
C ASP A 31 5.53 6.46 1.60
N HIS A 32 6.70 7.08 1.74
CA HIS A 32 7.24 8.03 0.76
C HIS A 32 7.78 7.30 -0.46
N THR A 33 7.10 7.43 -1.59
CA THR A 33 7.19 6.46 -2.67
C THR A 33 7.90 7.01 -3.91
N ASN A 34 8.88 6.26 -4.44
CA ASN A 34 9.41 6.46 -5.79
C ASN A 34 9.58 5.13 -6.54
N LEU A 35 8.64 4.85 -7.44
CA LEU A 35 8.60 3.63 -8.26
C LEU A 35 8.75 3.92 -9.76
N LYS A 36 9.18 5.13 -10.14
CA LYS A 36 9.32 5.47 -11.56
C LYS A 36 10.41 4.59 -12.20
N PRO A 37 10.22 4.09 -13.43
CA PRO A 37 11.22 3.28 -14.12
C PRO A 37 12.49 4.07 -14.48
N THR A 38 12.42 5.40 -14.46
CA THR A 38 13.54 6.31 -14.74
C THR A 38 14.30 6.76 -13.51
N SER A 39 13.91 6.30 -12.31
CA SER A 39 14.57 6.72 -11.07
C SER A 39 16.00 6.23 -11.04
N THR A 40 16.92 7.12 -10.68
CA THR A 40 18.35 6.87 -10.53
C THR A 40 18.71 6.67 -9.05
N PRO A 41 19.93 6.16 -8.73
CA PRO A 41 20.40 6.11 -7.35
C PRO A 41 20.33 7.46 -6.63
N ARG A 42 20.60 8.56 -7.33
CA ARG A 42 20.53 9.92 -6.75
C ARG A 42 19.10 10.31 -6.37
N ASP A 43 18.10 9.90 -7.16
CA ASP A 43 16.70 10.13 -6.82
C ASP A 43 16.29 9.36 -5.56
N ILE A 44 16.84 8.15 -5.36
CA ILE A 44 16.60 7.37 -4.14
C ILE A 44 17.29 7.98 -2.93
N GLU A 45 18.50 8.52 -3.09
CA GLU A 45 19.16 9.27 -2.02
C GLU A 45 18.35 10.48 -1.56
N ASN A 46 17.85 11.29 -2.51
CA ASN A 46 17.01 12.43 -2.19
C ASN A 46 15.72 11.99 -1.46
N LEU A 47 15.08 10.90 -1.91
CA LEU A 47 13.90 10.31 -1.25
C LEU A 47 14.18 9.92 0.21
N ILE A 48 15.37 9.35 0.49
CA ILE A 48 15.81 9.00 1.84
C ILE A 48 16.00 10.25 2.69
N GLU A 49 16.69 11.26 2.17
CA GLU A 49 16.91 12.54 2.88
C GLU A 49 15.58 13.22 3.25
N GLU A 50 14.63 13.23 2.32
CA GLU A 50 13.27 13.75 2.53
C GLU A 50 12.53 12.94 3.61
N ALA A 51 12.58 11.60 3.55
CA ALA A 51 11.92 10.75 4.52
C ALA A 51 12.46 10.92 5.95
N ILE A 52 13.78 11.06 6.10
CA ILE A 52 14.40 11.34 7.40
C ILE A 52 13.96 12.72 7.91
N ARG A 53 14.09 13.76 7.07
CA ARG A 53 13.76 15.14 7.42
C ARG A 53 12.30 15.27 7.89
N HIS A 54 11.38 14.67 7.14
CA HIS A 54 9.94 14.77 7.38
C HIS A 54 9.38 13.64 8.24
N ARG A 55 10.23 12.74 8.74
CA ARG A 55 9.84 11.73 9.72
C ARG A 55 8.77 10.76 9.19
N PHE A 56 8.83 10.44 7.90
CA PHE A 56 7.89 9.50 7.28
C PHE A 56 8.01 8.09 7.87
N LYS A 57 7.04 7.23 7.59
CA LYS A 57 7.02 5.86 8.10
C LYS A 57 8.04 4.98 7.39
N THR A 58 7.95 4.96 6.06
CA THR A 58 8.83 4.18 5.19
C THR A 58 9.20 4.99 3.96
N ILE A 59 10.23 4.54 3.25
CA ILE A 59 10.33 4.78 1.81
C ILE A 59 9.82 3.56 1.05
N CYS A 60 9.16 3.76 -0.09
CA CYS A 60 8.67 2.68 -0.96
C CYS A 60 9.32 2.77 -2.34
N ILE A 61 10.15 1.77 -2.68
CA ILE A 61 11.06 1.79 -3.83
C ILE A 61 11.03 0.46 -4.60
N ASN A 62 11.59 0.45 -5.81
CA ASN A 62 11.72 -0.77 -6.60
C ASN A 62 12.79 -1.71 -6.01
N PRO A 63 12.67 -3.05 -6.18
CA PRO A 63 13.56 -4.03 -5.56
C PRO A 63 15.06 -3.79 -5.79
N CYS A 64 15.44 -3.30 -6.98
CA CYS A 64 16.85 -3.03 -7.31
C CYS A 64 17.54 -1.99 -6.42
N TYR A 65 16.78 -1.19 -5.69
CA TYR A 65 17.30 -0.14 -4.81
C TYR A 65 17.25 -0.50 -3.32
N VAL A 66 16.69 -1.65 -2.95
CA VAL A 66 16.49 -2.03 -1.54
C VAL A 66 17.81 -2.07 -0.78
N ARG A 67 18.84 -2.73 -1.33
CA ARG A 67 20.15 -2.82 -0.69
C ARG A 67 20.79 -1.44 -0.45
N LEU A 68 20.71 -0.55 -1.44
CA LEU A 68 21.23 0.81 -1.34
C LEU A 68 20.50 1.57 -0.23
N ALA A 69 19.17 1.48 -0.19
CA ALA A 69 18.35 2.13 0.81
C ALA A 69 18.62 1.60 2.22
N ALA A 70 18.66 0.28 2.40
CA ALA A 70 18.93 -0.36 3.69
C ALA A 70 20.28 0.07 4.27
N GLN A 71 21.33 0.14 3.44
CA GLN A 71 22.65 0.62 3.86
C GLN A 71 22.62 2.10 4.29
N LYS A 72 21.92 2.96 3.54
CA LYS A 72 21.83 4.39 3.87
C LYS A 72 20.93 4.70 5.05
N LEU A 73 20.00 3.81 5.37
CA LEU A 73 19.07 3.94 6.48
C LEU A 73 19.52 3.16 7.73
N GLU A 74 20.74 2.64 7.77
CA GLU A 74 21.29 2.00 8.95
C GLU A 74 21.24 2.95 10.16
N GLY A 75 20.64 2.49 11.27
CA GLY A 75 20.42 3.29 12.47
C GLY A 75 19.30 4.33 12.37
N SER A 76 18.66 4.48 11.21
CA SER A 76 17.45 5.28 11.04
C SER A 76 16.21 4.53 11.50
N ARG A 77 15.17 5.27 11.86
CA ARG A 77 13.82 4.71 12.13
C ARG A 77 12.97 4.57 10.86
N ILE A 78 13.46 5.07 9.73
CA ILE A 78 12.73 5.00 8.46
C ILE A 78 12.88 3.58 7.92
N GLU A 79 11.76 2.90 7.74
CA GLU A 79 11.71 1.53 7.24
C GLU A 79 11.82 1.49 5.70
N VAL A 80 12.27 0.36 5.16
CA VAL A 80 12.40 0.14 3.71
C VAL A 80 11.24 -0.74 3.24
N CYS A 81 10.32 -0.13 2.51
CA CYS A 81 9.27 -0.83 1.79
C CYS A 81 9.69 -1.08 0.33
N THR A 82 9.44 -2.28 -0.19
CA THR A 82 9.55 -2.58 -1.62
C THR A 82 8.27 -3.19 -2.16
N VAL A 83 8.19 -3.30 -3.48
CA VAL A 83 7.06 -3.92 -4.18
C VAL A 83 7.40 -5.32 -4.70
N ILE A 84 6.41 -6.21 -4.80
CA ILE A 84 6.56 -7.60 -5.27
C ILE A 84 5.52 -7.91 -6.37
N GLY A 85 5.96 -8.51 -7.47
CA GLY A 85 5.12 -8.82 -8.64
C GLY A 85 4.50 -7.56 -9.26
N PHE A 86 5.18 -6.42 -9.15
CA PHE A 86 4.61 -5.11 -9.43
C PHE A 86 4.89 -4.61 -10.86
N PRO A 87 3.97 -3.87 -11.50
CA PRO A 87 2.64 -3.48 -11.01
C PRO A 87 1.51 -4.45 -11.40
N LEU A 88 1.77 -5.47 -12.22
CA LEU A 88 0.69 -6.24 -12.86
C LEU A 88 0.16 -7.41 -12.03
N GLY A 89 0.97 -7.96 -11.12
CA GLY A 89 0.58 -9.10 -10.27
C GLY A 89 0.47 -10.44 -11.00
N GLN A 90 0.87 -10.53 -12.27
CA GLN A 90 0.68 -11.71 -13.13
C GLN A 90 1.92 -12.61 -13.23
N ASN A 91 2.97 -12.35 -12.45
CA ASN A 91 4.07 -13.28 -12.27
C ASN A 91 3.57 -14.58 -11.62
N THR A 92 4.27 -15.69 -11.84
CA THR A 92 4.00 -16.93 -11.10
C THR A 92 4.33 -16.75 -9.62
N THR A 93 3.67 -17.53 -8.76
CA THR A 93 3.92 -17.53 -7.32
C THR A 93 5.38 -17.81 -6.99
N GLU A 94 6.04 -18.72 -7.72
CA GLU A 94 7.47 -19.00 -7.54
C GLU A 94 8.33 -17.75 -7.76
N ILE A 95 8.05 -16.95 -8.80
CA ILE A 95 8.82 -15.74 -9.08
C ILE A 95 8.58 -14.67 -7.99
N LYS A 96 7.34 -14.49 -7.53
CA LYS A 96 7.05 -13.57 -6.42
C LYS A 96 7.73 -14.01 -5.12
N ILE A 97 7.82 -15.32 -4.87
CA ILE A 97 8.57 -15.92 -3.76
C ILE A 97 10.05 -15.55 -3.86
N ARG A 98 10.70 -15.80 -5.01
CA ARG A 98 12.13 -15.47 -5.22
C ARG A 98 12.42 -13.98 -5.08
N GLU A 99 11.53 -13.13 -5.62
CA GLU A 99 11.65 -11.68 -5.47
C GLU A 99 11.54 -11.25 -4.00
N THR A 100 10.64 -11.88 -3.23
CA THR A 100 10.47 -11.63 -1.80
C THR A 100 11.69 -12.06 -0.99
N GLU A 101 12.20 -13.28 -1.22
CA GLU A 101 13.44 -13.79 -0.61
C GLU A 101 14.59 -12.81 -0.87
N ARG A 102 14.74 -12.38 -2.12
CA ARG A 102 15.80 -11.46 -2.49
C ARG A 102 15.69 -10.09 -1.83
N ALA A 103 14.47 -9.55 -1.76
CA ALA A 103 14.22 -8.29 -1.08
C ALA A 103 14.47 -8.36 0.44
N LEU A 104 14.17 -9.51 1.07
CA LEU A 104 14.52 -9.76 2.48
C LEU A 104 16.05 -9.75 2.68
N GLU A 105 16.79 -10.47 1.84
CA GLU A 105 18.26 -10.50 1.87
C GLU A 105 18.87 -9.10 1.68
N ASP A 106 18.24 -8.27 0.86
CA ASP A 106 18.67 -6.91 0.60
C ASP A 106 18.26 -5.90 1.68
N GLY A 107 17.47 -6.32 2.67
CA GLY A 107 17.15 -5.52 3.86
C GLY A 107 15.79 -4.83 3.87
N ALA A 108 14.84 -5.26 3.03
CA ALA A 108 13.47 -4.76 3.12
C ALA A 108 12.78 -5.18 4.44
N SER A 109 11.96 -4.29 4.99
CA SER A 109 11.18 -4.52 6.21
C SER A 109 9.68 -4.53 5.98
N GLU A 110 9.20 -3.95 4.89
CA GLU A 110 7.81 -4.06 4.46
C GLU A 110 7.70 -4.41 2.96
N PHE A 111 6.67 -5.17 2.59
CA PHE A 111 6.48 -5.68 1.22
C PHE A 111 5.09 -5.33 0.71
N ASP A 112 5.00 -4.69 -0.44
CA ASP A 112 3.75 -4.38 -1.12
C ASP A 112 3.60 -5.30 -2.35
N MET A 113 3.00 -6.49 -2.17
CA MET A 113 2.77 -7.42 -3.27
C MET A 113 1.52 -7.05 -4.08
N VAL A 114 1.52 -7.31 -5.39
CA VAL A 114 0.32 -7.17 -6.22
C VAL A 114 -0.42 -8.51 -6.33
N LEU A 115 -1.71 -8.49 -6.00
CA LEU A 115 -2.65 -9.60 -6.17
C LEU A 115 -2.72 -10.02 -7.64
N ASN A 116 -2.84 -11.31 -7.92
CA ASN A 116 -3.20 -11.75 -9.27
C ASN A 116 -4.69 -11.45 -9.55
N VAL A 117 -4.97 -10.25 -10.09
CA VAL A 117 -6.34 -9.77 -10.38
C VAL A 117 -7.09 -10.71 -11.32
N GLY A 118 -6.41 -11.27 -12.33
CA GLY A 118 -7.04 -12.20 -13.28
C GLY A 118 -7.55 -13.48 -12.59
N LYS A 119 -6.78 -14.01 -11.64
CA LYS A 119 -7.17 -15.18 -10.84
C LYS A 119 -8.34 -14.88 -9.90
N LEU A 120 -8.35 -13.70 -9.28
CA LEU A 120 -9.50 -13.25 -8.48
C LEU A 120 -10.77 -13.16 -9.32
N LYS A 121 -10.72 -12.50 -10.48
CA LYS A 121 -11.88 -12.35 -11.38
C LYS A 121 -12.39 -13.69 -11.92
N ALA A 122 -11.50 -14.66 -12.09
CA ALA A 122 -11.85 -16.02 -12.51
C ALA A 122 -12.48 -16.87 -11.39
N GLY A 123 -12.59 -16.34 -10.16
CA GLY A 123 -13.07 -17.09 -9.01
C GLY A 123 -12.08 -18.11 -8.45
N ASP A 124 -10.81 -18.06 -8.87
CA ASP A 124 -9.72 -18.95 -8.41
C ASP A 124 -9.18 -18.45 -7.06
N TYR A 125 -10.06 -18.44 -6.06
CA TYR A 125 -9.79 -17.90 -4.73
C TYR A 125 -8.74 -18.71 -3.96
N GLU A 126 -8.64 -20.02 -4.22
CA GLU A 126 -7.61 -20.86 -3.63
C GLU A 126 -6.23 -20.46 -4.13
N TYR A 127 -6.05 -20.22 -5.43
CA TYR A 127 -4.79 -19.70 -5.97
C TYR A 127 -4.41 -18.39 -5.30
N VAL A 128 -5.35 -17.44 -5.23
CA VAL A 128 -5.13 -16.11 -4.64
C VAL A 128 -4.70 -16.24 -3.17
N LYS A 129 -5.44 -17.00 -2.37
CA LYS A 129 -5.13 -17.18 -0.94
C LYS A 129 -3.79 -17.88 -0.74
N ASN A 130 -3.53 -18.95 -1.49
CA ASN A 130 -2.31 -19.74 -1.36
C ASN A 130 -1.06 -18.94 -1.77
N GLU A 131 -1.15 -18.09 -2.80
CA GLU A 131 -0.06 -17.20 -3.19
C GLU A 131 0.27 -16.20 -2.07
N ILE A 132 -0.73 -15.52 -1.52
CA ILE A 132 -0.53 -14.57 -0.41
C ILE A 132 0.06 -15.28 0.80
N ALA A 133 -0.48 -16.44 1.18
CA ALA A 133 -0.03 -17.20 2.34
C ALA A 133 1.42 -17.71 2.16
N ALA A 134 1.79 -18.13 0.95
CA ALA A 134 3.15 -18.56 0.65
C ALA A 134 4.15 -17.40 0.77
N ILE A 135 3.80 -16.21 0.29
CA ILE A 135 4.63 -15.01 0.42
C ILE A 135 4.69 -14.57 1.89
N LYS A 136 3.56 -14.56 2.62
CA LYS A 136 3.52 -14.20 4.04
C LYS A 136 4.41 -15.12 4.88
N LYS A 137 4.41 -16.43 4.59
CA LYS A 137 5.28 -17.40 5.27
C LYS A 137 6.77 -17.04 5.15
N ILE A 138 7.20 -16.51 4.00
CA ILE A 138 8.58 -16.08 3.76
C ILE A 138 8.88 -14.75 4.44
N VAL A 139 7.94 -13.80 4.35
CA VAL A 139 8.02 -12.50 5.02
C VAL A 139 8.12 -12.66 6.54
N GLY A 140 7.48 -13.68 7.13
CA GLY A 140 7.49 -13.94 8.55
C GLY A 140 6.80 -12.82 9.33
N ASP A 141 7.46 -12.34 10.39
CA ASP A 141 6.93 -11.31 11.29
C ASP A 141 6.99 -9.88 10.69
N LYS A 142 7.59 -9.72 9.51
CA LYS A 142 7.60 -8.44 8.78
C LYS A 142 6.24 -8.17 8.14
N ILE A 143 6.05 -6.93 7.67
CA ILE A 143 4.76 -6.47 7.14
C ILE A 143 4.62 -6.85 5.67
N LEU A 144 3.57 -7.59 5.35
CA LEU A 144 3.08 -7.85 4.00
C LEU A 144 1.79 -7.08 3.74
N LYS A 145 1.78 -6.25 2.71
CA LYS A 145 0.62 -5.53 2.19
C LYS A 145 0.27 -6.08 0.82
N VAL A 146 -1.03 -6.27 0.56
CA VAL A 146 -1.51 -6.82 -0.70
C VAL A 146 -2.29 -5.75 -1.48
N ILE A 147 -1.76 -5.35 -2.63
CA ILE A 147 -2.40 -4.43 -3.58
C ILE A 147 -3.43 -5.19 -4.38
N ILE A 148 -4.70 -4.80 -4.29
CA ILE A 148 -5.79 -5.46 -5.02
C ILE A 148 -6.15 -4.76 -6.34
N GLU A 149 -5.61 -3.57 -6.57
CA GLU A 149 -5.88 -2.72 -7.73
C GLU A 149 -7.38 -2.46 -7.93
N THR A 150 -7.96 -1.71 -6.98
CA THR A 150 -9.42 -1.48 -6.86
C THR A 150 -10.10 -1.01 -8.14
N ALA A 151 -9.39 -0.28 -9.00
CA ALA A 151 -9.92 0.25 -10.25
C ALA A 151 -10.32 -0.84 -11.28
N TYR A 152 -9.86 -2.08 -11.10
CA TYR A 152 -10.28 -3.23 -11.93
C TYR A 152 -11.37 -4.08 -11.30
N LEU A 153 -11.80 -3.77 -10.07
CA LEU A 153 -12.65 -4.64 -9.26
C LEU A 153 -14.01 -4.04 -9.03
N GLU A 154 -15.02 -4.90 -9.07
CA GLU A 154 -16.35 -4.60 -8.54
C GLU A 154 -16.33 -4.57 -7.00
N ASP A 155 -17.32 -3.94 -6.39
CA ASP A 155 -17.37 -3.79 -4.92
C ASP A 155 -17.37 -5.13 -4.18
N THR A 156 -18.05 -6.14 -4.73
CA THR A 156 -18.06 -7.51 -4.17
C THR A 156 -16.69 -8.21 -4.31
N GLU A 157 -15.94 -7.91 -5.37
CA GLU A 157 -14.59 -8.45 -5.57
C GLU A 157 -13.59 -7.80 -4.62
N LYS A 158 -13.75 -6.50 -4.30
CA LYS A 158 -12.95 -5.81 -3.27
C LYS A 158 -13.18 -6.41 -1.89
N VAL A 159 -14.44 -6.72 -1.55
CA VAL A 159 -14.79 -7.42 -0.31
C VAL A 159 -14.11 -8.78 -0.28
N LYS A 160 -14.29 -9.59 -1.33
CA LYS A 160 -13.72 -10.94 -1.39
C LYS A 160 -12.21 -10.95 -1.32
N ALA A 161 -11.53 -10.05 -2.04
CA ALA A 161 -10.08 -9.91 -1.98
C ALA A 161 -9.60 -9.62 -0.55
N THR A 162 -10.29 -8.71 0.15
CA THR A 162 -9.92 -8.34 1.53
C THR A 162 -10.12 -9.50 2.51
N GLU A 163 -11.19 -10.28 2.36
CA GLU A 163 -11.41 -11.50 3.15
C GLU A 163 -10.28 -12.51 2.94
N LEU A 164 -9.88 -12.76 1.69
CA LEU A 164 -8.80 -13.69 1.35
C LEU A 164 -7.45 -13.23 1.91
N ILE A 165 -7.19 -11.92 1.92
CA ILE A 165 -5.97 -11.33 2.52
C ILE A 165 -5.93 -11.60 4.03
N ILE A 166 -7.07 -11.41 4.72
CA ILE A 166 -7.18 -11.71 6.16
C ILE A 166 -6.98 -13.21 6.41
N GLU A 167 -7.63 -14.09 5.64
CA GLU A 167 -7.48 -15.54 5.75
C GLU A 167 -6.04 -16.01 5.50
N ALA A 168 -5.32 -15.35 4.59
CA ALA A 168 -3.93 -15.67 4.26
C ALA A 168 -2.91 -15.12 5.28
N GLY A 169 -3.35 -14.29 6.24
CA GLY A 169 -2.50 -13.73 7.30
C GLY A 169 -1.63 -12.55 6.88
N ALA A 170 -1.93 -11.88 5.78
CA ALA A 170 -1.26 -10.62 5.42
C ALA A 170 -1.71 -9.47 6.33
N ASP A 171 -0.88 -8.44 6.46
CA ASP A 171 -1.02 -7.41 7.49
C ASP A 171 -1.80 -6.18 6.99
N PHE A 172 -1.86 -5.97 5.68
CA PHE A 172 -2.59 -4.86 5.06
C PHE A 172 -3.26 -5.26 3.75
N VAL A 173 -4.40 -4.64 3.47
CA VAL A 173 -4.93 -4.47 2.12
C VAL A 173 -4.55 -3.08 1.59
N LYS A 174 -4.09 -3.00 0.34
CA LYS A 174 -3.71 -1.76 -0.34
C LYS A 174 -4.58 -1.53 -1.58
N THR A 175 -5.01 -0.28 -1.78
CA THR A 175 -5.94 0.06 -2.88
C THR A 175 -5.33 -0.17 -4.26
N SER A 176 -4.24 0.53 -4.59
CA SER A 176 -3.80 0.70 -5.99
C SER A 176 -2.28 0.73 -6.12
N THR A 177 -1.78 0.37 -7.30
CA THR A 177 -0.36 0.52 -7.66
C THR A 177 0.00 1.96 -8.04
N GLY A 178 -0.98 2.72 -8.55
CA GLY A 178 -0.75 4.00 -9.23
C GLY A 178 -0.35 3.88 -10.71
N PHE A 179 -0.30 2.66 -11.24
CA PHE A 179 -0.04 2.36 -12.66
C PHE A 179 -1.27 1.79 -13.38
N GLY A 180 -2.34 1.48 -12.65
CA GLY A 180 -3.65 1.12 -13.20
C GLY A 180 -4.47 2.33 -13.69
N PRO A 181 -5.72 2.11 -14.09
CA PRO A 181 -6.59 3.15 -14.65
C PRO A 181 -7.16 4.11 -13.59
N GLY A 182 -6.96 3.82 -12.31
CA GLY A 182 -7.45 4.63 -11.19
C GLY A 182 -6.54 4.53 -9.96
N GLY A 183 -6.86 5.34 -8.94
CA GLY A 183 -6.14 5.38 -7.66
C GLY A 183 -7.08 5.11 -6.48
N ALA A 184 -6.66 5.52 -5.28
CA ALA A 184 -7.48 5.44 -4.09
C ALA A 184 -8.70 6.36 -4.19
N THR A 185 -9.86 5.84 -3.80
CA THR A 185 -11.08 6.63 -3.59
C THR A 185 -11.53 6.47 -2.14
N VAL A 186 -12.19 7.49 -1.59
CA VAL A 186 -12.78 7.42 -0.24
C VAL A 186 -13.75 6.23 -0.13
N TYR A 187 -14.50 5.98 -1.18
CA TYR A 187 -15.46 4.88 -1.23
C TYR A 187 -14.79 3.51 -1.17
N ASP A 188 -13.72 3.29 -1.95
CA ASP A 188 -12.96 2.04 -1.90
C ASP A 188 -12.36 1.83 -0.51
N VAL A 189 -11.73 2.85 0.08
CA VAL A 189 -11.13 2.75 1.41
C VAL A 189 -12.18 2.40 2.47
N LEU A 190 -13.40 2.94 2.38
CA LEU A 190 -14.52 2.59 3.26
C LEU A 190 -14.93 1.11 3.11
N ILE A 191 -15.00 0.58 1.89
CA ILE A 191 -15.27 -0.85 1.66
C ILE A 191 -14.18 -1.70 2.33
N LEU A 192 -12.91 -1.40 2.04
CA LEU A 192 -11.79 -2.16 2.58
C LEU A 192 -11.74 -2.11 4.11
N SER A 193 -11.93 -0.93 4.69
CA SER A 193 -11.96 -0.73 6.14
C SER A 193 -13.10 -1.50 6.82
N ALA A 194 -14.28 -1.53 6.19
CA ALA A 194 -15.43 -2.26 6.71
C ALA A 194 -15.25 -3.78 6.71
N VAL A 195 -14.42 -4.34 5.82
CA VAL A 195 -14.02 -5.76 5.86
C VAL A 195 -12.85 -5.99 6.82
N ALA A 196 -11.84 -5.11 6.79
CA ALA A 196 -10.65 -5.22 7.61
C ALA A 196 -10.96 -5.20 9.11
N GLN A 197 -11.88 -4.33 9.56
CA GLN A 197 -12.37 -4.24 10.95
C GLN A 197 -11.24 -4.20 12.00
N GLY A 198 -10.12 -3.56 11.66
CA GLY A 198 -8.94 -3.47 12.53
C GLY A 198 -8.13 -4.77 12.67
N LYS A 199 -8.53 -5.87 12.02
CA LYS A 199 -7.75 -7.13 11.97
C LYS A 199 -6.46 -6.96 11.15
N ILE A 200 -6.55 -6.16 10.09
CA ILE A 200 -5.44 -5.77 9.21
C ILE A 200 -5.52 -4.27 8.95
N GLY A 201 -4.42 -3.67 8.53
CA GLY A 201 -4.40 -2.27 8.12
C GLY A 201 -4.96 -2.03 6.71
N VAL A 202 -5.27 -0.77 6.40
CA VAL A 202 -5.69 -0.35 5.06
C VAL A 202 -4.71 0.71 4.56
N LYS A 203 -4.04 0.44 3.45
CA LYS A 203 -3.16 1.41 2.78
C LYS A 203 -3.85 2.04 1.58
N ALA A 204 -4.14 3.33 1.66
CA ALA A 204 -4.63 4.11 0.51
C ALA A 204 -3.44 4.59 -0.31
N ALA A 205 -3.42 4.29 -1.60
CA ALA A 205 -2.36 4.68 -2.52
C ALA A 205 -2.89 4.99 -3.92
N GLY A 206 -2.20 5.90 -4.62
CA GLY A 206 -2.56 6.36 -5.97
C GLY A 206 -3.46 7.59 -5.93
N GLY A 207 -3.00 8.71 -6.49
CA GLY A 207 -3.81 9.93 -6.64
C GLY A 207 -3.89 10.84 -5.42
N ILE A 208 -3.25 10.51 -4.29
CA ILE A 208 -3.23 11.33 -3.07
C ILE A 208 -2.15 12.42 -3.23
N ARG A 209 -2.55 13.69 -3.33
CA ARG A 209 -1.66 14.79 -3.72
C ARG A 209 -1.63 15.94 -2.72
N SER A 210 -2.60 16.03 -1.83
CA SER A 210 -2.74 17.11 -0.85
C SER A 210 -2.94 16.57 0.57
N TYR A 211 -2.72 17.45 1.55
CA TYR A 211 -3.07 17.21 2.95
C TYR A 211 -4.54 16.82 3.12
N GLU A 212 -5.45 17.51 2.42
CA GLU A 212 -6.89 17.19 2.43
C GLU A 212 -7.18 15.78 1.91
N ASP A 213 -6.55 15.37 0.79
CA ASP A 213 -6.70 14.00 0.27
C ASP A 213 -6.29 12.97 1.32
N ALA A 214 -5.18 13.22 2.03
CA ALA A 214 -4.71 12.32 3.09
C ALA A 214 -5.73 12.25 4.25
N LEU A 215 -6.27 13.38 4.71
CA LEU A 215 -7.30 13.41 5.77
C LEU A 215 -8.56 12.66 5.37
N LYS A 216 -9.00 12.78 4.12
CA LYS A 216 -10.15 12.04 3.58
C LYS A 216 -9.92 10.53 3.63
N MET A 217 -8.76 10.06 3.19
CA MET A 217 -8.42 8.63 3.21
C MET A 217 -8.29 8.11 4.64
N ILE A 218 -7.68 8.87 5.55
CA ILE A 218 -7.55 8.50 6.97
C ILE A 218 -8.94 8.40 7.61
N THR A 219 -9.81 9.38 7.38
CA THR A 219 -11.20 9.37 7.86
C THR A 219 -12.01 8.20 7.31
N ALA A 220 -11.73 7.79 6.07
CA ALA A 220 -12.34 6.62 5.45
C ALA A 220 -11.84 5.29 6.06
N GLY A 221 -10.78 5.33 6.87
CA GLY A 221 -10.24 4.17 7.58
C GLY A 221 -8.87 3.71 7.09
N ALA A 222 -8.17 4.50 6.26
CA ALA A 222 -6.78 4.22 5.92
C ALA A 222 -5.87 4.40 7.14
N THR A 223 -5.03 3.41 7.41
CA THR A 223 -4.00 3.42 8.45
C THR A 223 -2.59 3.59 7.88
N ARG A 224 -2.48 3.66 6.55
CA ARG A 224 -1.24 4.03 5.83
C ARG A 224 -1.57 4.76 4.53
N ILE A 225 -0.71 5.69 4.13
CA ILE A 225 -0.83 6.49 2.92
C ILE A 225 0.39 6.24 2.03
N GLY A 226 0.19 5.77 0.80
CA GLY A 226 1.23 5.70 -0.22
C GLY A 226 1.19 6.93 -1.12
N ALA A 227 2.24 7.76 -1.09
CA ALA A 227 2.30 8.98 -1.88
C ALA A 227 3.72 9.28 -2.40
N SER A 228 3.80 9.85 -3.59
CA SER A 228 5.04 10.42 -4.15
C SER A 228 5.16 11.93 -3.91
N ARG A 229 4.06 12.59 -3.56
CA ARG A 229 3.99 14.02 -3.17
C ARG A 229 3.98 14.20 -1.64
N SER A 230 4.63 13.29 -0.91
CA SER A 230 4.61 13.25 0.55
C SER A 230 5.08 14.55 1.20
N VAL A 231 6.15 15.15 0.67
CA VAL A 231 6.68 16.43 1.18
C VAL A 231 5.59 17.51 1.05
N GLN A 232 4.99 17.64 -0.13
CA GLN A 232 3.88 18.57 -0.38
C GLN A 232 2.74 18.39 0.61
N ILE A 233 2.32 17.13 0.85
CA ILE A 233 1.24 16.78 1.78
C ILE A 233 1.51 17.26 3.21
N VAL A 234 2.77 17.35 3.64
CA VAL A 234 3.13 17.70 5.03
C VAL A 234 3.76 19.09 5.18
N THR A 235 3.91 19.86 4.10
CA THR A 235 4.47 21.22 4.15
C THR A 235 3.54 22.31 3.62
N GLU A 236 2.62 21.96 2.72
CA GLU A 236 1.59 22.86 2.18
C GLU A 236 0.25 22.65 2.90
#